data_AF-A0A5C8VBL1-F1
#
_entry.id   AF-A0A5C8VBL1-F1
#
_cell.length_a   1.000
_cell.length_b   1.000
_cell.length_c   1.000
_cell.angle_alpha   90.00
_cell.angle_beta   90.00
_cell.angle_gamma   90.00
#
_symmetry.space_group_name_H-M   'P 1'
#
loop_
_entity.id
_entity.type
_entity.pdbx_description
1 polymer ?
#
loop_
_entity_poly.entity_id
_entity_poly.type
_entity_poly.pdbx_seq_one_letter_code
_entity_poly.pdbx_strand_id
1 'polypeptide(L)'
;MKPSDHAPGYVPNAAYSQADWDVVSDNPELTTEQLAQMRLGSEGLPPDLSAALDQRGRRPANAQGVPVSLNVDPDVLAAYQAGGPGWQARMNEALAEGLVRGRRRAKAGKRG
;
A
#
# COMPACT_ATOMS: atom_id res chain seq x y z
N MET A 1 -28.05 32.22 -10.62
CA MET A 1 -26.84 31.41 -10.84
C MET A 1 -27.29 30.08 -11.42
N LYS A 2 -26.68 29.56 -12.50
CA LYS A 2 -26.96 28.19 -12.93
C LYS A 2 -26.29 27.23 -11.92
N PRO A 3 -26.92 26.12 -11.51
CA PRO A 3 -26.24 25.10 -10.73
C PRO A 3 -25.07 24.59 -11.56
N SER A 4 -23.87 24.58 -10.97
CA SER A 4 -22.66 24.09 -11.62
C SER A 4 -22.81 22.58 -11.87
N ASP A 5 -22.59 22.16 -13.11
CA ASP A 5 -22.58 20.75 -13.45
C ASP A 5 -21.46 20.07 -12.65
N HIS A 6 -21.83 19.12 -11.79
CA HIS A 6 -20.86 18.38 -11.00
C HIS A 6 -19.92 17.57 -11.91
N ALA A 7 -18.70 17.32 -11.42
CA ALA A 7 -17.75 16.48 -12.12
C ALA A 7 -18.37 15.10 -12.43
N PRO A 8 -18.08 14.48 -13.60
CA PRO A 8 -18.59 13.17 -13.95
C PRO A 8 -18.31 12.14 -12.84
N GLY A 9 -19.35 11.45 -12.37
CA GLY A 9 -19.25 10.48 -11.27
C GLY A 9 -19.42 11.07 -9.86
N TYR A 10 -19.77 12.35 -9.73
CA TYR A 10 -20.18 12.92 -8.45
C TYR A 10 -21.45 12.22 -7.93
N VAL A 11 -21.33 11.63 -6.74
CA VAL A 11 -22.47 11.12 -5.97
C VAL A 11 -22.72 12.13 -4.84
N PRO A 12 -23.91 12.74 -4.77
CA PRO A 12 -24.25 13.64 -3.67
C PRO A 12 -24.04 12.94 -2.33
N ASN A 13 -23.33 13.60 -1.43
CA ASN A 13 -23.18 13.06 -0.08
C ASN A 13 -24.50 13.30 0.67
N ALA A 14 -24.96 12.31 1.44
CA ALA A 14 -26.25 12.42 2.14
C ALA A 14 -26.21 13.34 3.37
N ALA A 15 -25.01 13.76 3.81
CA ALA A 15 -24.79 14.55 5.01
C ALA A 15 -24.79 16.07 4.75
N TYR A 16 -24.55 16.49 3.51
CA TYR A 16 -24.42 17.87 3.08
C TYR A 16 -25.04 18.03 1.70
N SER A 17 -26.10 18.83 1.63
CA SER A 17 -26.78 19.21 0.41
C SER A 17 -26.00 20.24 -0.40
N GLN A 18 -26.40 20.48 -1.65
CA GLN A 18 -25.85 21.57 -2.46
C GLN A 18 -26.02 22.94 -1.80
N ALA A 19 -27.15 23.17 -1.11
CA ALA A 19 -27.39 24.42 -0.40
C ALA A 19 -26.38 24.63 0.74
N ASP A 20 -25.94 23.56 1.41
CA ASP A 20 -24.92 23.65 2.47
C ASP A 20 -23.55 24.06 1.89
N TRP A 21 -23.24 23.60 0.67
CA TRP A 21 -22.03 24.01 -0.05
C TRP A 21 -22.11 25.45 -0.56
N ASP A 22 -23.28 25.88 -1.05
CA ASP A 22 -23.49 27.23 -1.56
C ASP A 22 -23.30 28.28 -0.46
N VAL A 23 -23.68 27.97 0.79
CA VAL A 23 -23.47 28.83 1.97
C VAL A 23 -22.00 29.15 2.25
N VAL A 24 -21.07 28.27 1.86
CA VAL A 24 -19.62 28.46 2.07
C VAL A 24 -18.85 28.74 0.78
N SER A 25 -19.57 29.01 -0.31
CA SER A 25 -18.99 29.17 -1.65
C SER A 25 -18.18 30.46 -1.82
N ASP A 26 -18.39 31.44 -0.95
CA ASP A 26 -17.69 32.73 -0.90
C ASP A 26 -16.45 32.72 0.00
N ASN A 27 -15.96 31.54 0.38
CA ASN A 27 -14.74 31.41 1.18
C ASN A 27 -13.55 32.10 0.47
N PRO A 28 -12.83 33.01 1.15
CA PRO A 28 -11.75 33.76 0.53
C PRO A 28 -10.60 32.85 0.10
N GLU A 29 -9.89 33.29 -0.93
CA GLU A 29 -8.65 32.64 -1.38
C GLU A 29 -7.60 32.64 -0.27
N LEU A 30 -6.87 31.53 -0.15
CA LEU A 30 -5.77 31.42 0.80
C LEU A 30 -4.63 32.37 0.43
N THR A 31 -4.15 33.15 1.39
CA THR A 31 -2.98 34.01 1.19
C THR A 31 -1.68 33.20 1.27
N THR A 32 -0.60 33.74 0.71
CA THR A 32 0.75 33.15 0.81
C THR A 32 1.21 32.99 2.25
N GLU A 33 0.87 33.94 3.12
CA GLU A 33 1.19 33.88 4.55
C GLU A 33 0.44 32.76 5.26
N GLN A 34 -0.84 32.56 4.93
CA GLN A 34 -1.65 31.47 5.47
C GLN A 34 -1.14 30.10 5.01
N LEU A 35 -0.73 29.98 3.74
CA LEU A 35 -0.09 28.77 3.22
C LEU A 35 1.24 28.49 3.94
N ALA A 36 2.03 29.51 4.22
CA ALA A 36 3.30 29.37 4.94
C ALA A 36 3.14 28.92 6.41
N GLN A 37 1.98 29.18 7.02
CA GLN A 37 1.66 28.77 8.39
C GLN A 37 1.11 27.33 8.48
N MET A 38 0.81 26.68 7.34
CA MET A 38 0.30 25.32 7.36
C MET A 38 1.36 24.34 7.87
N ARG A 39 0.90 23.40 8.70
CA ARG A 39 1.73 22.34 9.29
C ARG A 39 1.65 21.09 8.43
N LEU A 40 2.79 20.50 8.11
CA LEU A 40 2.85 19.28 7.30
C LEU A 40 2.82 18.04 8.21
N GLY A 41 2.13 17.00 7.75
CA GLY A 41 2.15 15.69 8.41
C GLY A 41 1.40 15.67 9.75
N SER A 42 2.02 15.13 10.79
CA SER A 42 1.43 14.92 12.11
C SER A 42 1.57 16.12 13.07
N GLU A 43 2.22 17.20 12.62
CA GLU A 43 2.54 18.35 13.47
C GLU A 43 1.28 19.09 13.93
N GLY A 44 1.05 19.09 15.25
CA GLY A 44 -0.10 19.74 15.88
C GLY A 44 -1.37 18.91 15.95
N LEU A 45 -1.35 17.64 15.50
CA LEU A 45 -2.46 16.71 15.68
C LEU A 45 -2.48 16.10 17.08
N PRO A 46 -3.64 15.69 17.59
CA PRO A 46 -3.72 14.88 18.81
C PRO A 46 -2.87 13.59 18.67
N PRO A 47 -2.27 13.09 19.78
CA PRO A 47 -1.39 11.92 19.74
C PRO A 47 -1.97 10.72 19.00
N ASP A 48 -3.23 10.38 19.27
CA ASP A 48 -3.91 9.24 18.64
C ASP A 48 -4.02 9.38 17.12
N LEU A 49 -4.25 10.60 16.63
CA LEU A 49 -4.38 10.90 15.21
C LEU A 49 -3.01 10.91 14.53
N SER A 50 -1.98 11.46 15.18
CA SER A 50 -0.60 11.40 14.69
C SER A 50 -0.11 9.95 14.51
N ALA A 51 -0.36 9.09 15.50
CA ALA A 51 0.03 7.68 15.46
C ALA A 51 -0.68 6.91 14.34
N ALA A 52 -1.95 7.23 14.06
CA ALA A 52 -2.69 6.62 12.96
C ALA A 52 -2.12 6.98 11.58
N LEU A 53 -1.57 8.19 11.41
CA LEU A 53 -0.92 8.59 10.16
C LEU A 53 0.41 7.86 9.94
N ASP A 54 1.21 7.69 10.98
CA ASP A 54 2.50 6.98 10.92
C ASP A 54 2.33 5.50 10.55
N GLN A 55 1.24 4.87 11.00
CA GLN A 55 0.94 3.46 10.68
C GLN A 55 0.52 3.24 9.22
N ARG A 56 -0.06 4.24 8.56
CA ARG A 56 -0.62 4.10 7.21
C ARG A 56 0.43 4.06 6.09
N GLY A 57 1.61 4.67 6.32
CA GLY A 57 2.70 4.74 5.32
C GLY A 57 3.76 3.64 5.45
N ARG A 58 3.83 2.95 6.58
CA ARG A 58 4.91 1.98 6.84
C ARG A 58 4.48 0.58 6.44
N ARG A 59 4.81 0.18 5.20
CA ARG A 59 4.86 -1.26 4.89
C ARG A 59 5.88 -1.89 5.86
N PRO A 60 5.53 -2.93 6.62
CA PRO A 60 6.41 -3.54 7.60
C PRO A 60 7.78 -3.85 6.98
N ALA A 61 8.84 -3.22 7.50
CA ALA A 61 10.20 -3.31 6.97
C ALA A 61 10.76 -4.75 7.00
N ASN A 62 10.17 -5.59 7.83
CA ASN A 62 10.50 -7.00 8.02
C ASN A 62 10.07 -7.93 6.86
N ALA A 63 9.48 -7.40 5.77
CA ALA A 63 9.05 -8.20 4.61
C ALA A 63 9.67 -7.74 3.28
N GLN A 64 10.84 -7.07 3.30
CA GLN A 64 11.59 -6.78 2.07
C GLN A 64 12.45 -7.99 1.71
N GLY A 65 12.00 -8.75 0.71
CA GLY A 65 12.82 -9.80 0.10
C GLY A 65 14.13 -9.22 -0.42
N VAL A 66 15.24 -9.95 -0.29
CA VAL A 66 16.54 -9.54 -0.82
C VAL A 66 16.55 -9.79 -2.34
N PRO A 67 16.74 -8.77 -3.19
CA PRO A 67 16.86 -8.98 -4.62
C PRO A 67 18.17 -9.73 -4.90
N VAL A 68 18.08 -10.86 -5.60
CA VAL A 68 19.23 -11.66 -6.01
C VAL A 68 19.10 -12.03 -7.48
N SER A 69 20.24 -12.12 -8.18
CA SER A 69 20.31 -12.70 -9.52
C SER A 69 20.45 -14.21 -9.40
N LEU A 70 19.41 -14.95 -9.76
CA LEU A 70 19.37 -16.41 -9.76
C LEU A 70 19.08 -16.91 -11.18
N ASN A 71 19.81 -17.95 -11.62
CA ASN A 71 19.48 -18.66 -12.85
C ASN A 71 18.37 -19.68 -12.55
N VAL A 72 17.25 -19.54 -13.26
CA VAL A 72 16.07 -20.42 -13.17
C VAL A 72 15.82 -20.96 -14.57
N ASP A 73 15.45 -22.24 -14.65
CA ASP A 73 15.05 -22.83 -15.91
C ASP A 73 13.88 -22.02 -16.53
N PRO A 74 13.94 -21.64 -17.83
CA PRO A 74 12.90 -20.84 -18.47
C PRO A 74 11.50 -21.43 -18.36
N ASP A 75 11.35 -22.75 -18.47
CA ASP A 75 10.05 -23.42 -18.44
C ASP A 75 9.46 -23.40 -17.03
N VAL A 76 10.31 -23.52 -16.01
CA VAL A 76 9.92 -23.40 -14.61
C VAL A 76 9.45 -21.96 -14.32
N LEU A 77 10.19 -20.96 -14.78
CA LEU A 77 9.80 -19.55 -14.59
C LEU A 77 8.46 -19.26 -15.28
N ALA A 78 8.29 -19.73 -16.51
CA ALA A 78 7.05 -19.58 -17.27
C ALA A 78 5.86 -20.24 -16.55
N ALA A 79 6.05 -21.45 -15.99
CA ALA A 79 5.00 -22.15 -15.24
C ALA A 79 4.54 -21.36 -14.01
N TYR A 80 5.46 -20.74 -13.26
CA TYR A 80 5.09 -19.89 -12.12
C TYR A 80 4.35 -18.63 -12.58
N GLN A 81 4.85 -17.94 -13.60
CA GLN A 81 4.25 -16.71 -14.14
C GLN A 81 2.84 -16.95 -14.68
N ALA A 82 2.59 -18.09 -15.33
CA ALA A 82 1.28 -18.48 -15.84
C ALA A 82 0.21 -18.58 -14.74
N GLY A 83 0.61 -18.82 -13.48
CA GLY A 83 -0.30 -18.82 -12.33
C GLY A 83 -0.79 -17.43 -11.91
N GLY A 84 -0.43 -16.36 -12.62
CA GLY A 84 -0.92 -15.00 -12.38
C GLY A 84 -0.27 -14.28 -11.19
N PRO A 85 -0.90 -13.20 -10.69
CA PRO A 85 -0.36 -12.38 -9.61
C PRO A 85 0.09 -13.21 -8.39
N GLY A 86 1.18 -12.77 -7.75
CA GLY A 86 1.76 -13.46 -6.60
C GLY A 86 2.63 -14.68 -6.93
N TRP A 87 2.97 -14.91 -8.21
CA TRP A 87 3.84 -16.03 -8.61
C TRP A 87 5.21 -16.03 -7.93
N GLN A 88 5.80 -14.85 -7.68
CA GLN A 88 7.06 -14.72 -6.95
C GLN A 88 6.94 -15.22 -5.50
N ALA A 89 5.80 -14.97 -4.85
CA ALA A 89 5.56 -15.43 -3.48
C ALA A 89 5.42 -16.97 -3.44
N ARG A 90 4.68 -17.56 -4.39
CA ARG A 90 4.57 -19.02 -4.54
C ARG A 90 5.92 -19.67 -4.83
N MET A 91 6.73 -19.04 -5.67
CA MET A 91 8.09 -19.51 -5.96
C MET A 91 8.97 -19.47 -4.69
N ASN A 92 8.89 -18.40 -3.90
CA ASN A 92 9.63 -18.29 -2.64
C ASN A 92 9.21 -19.34 -1.60
N GLU A 93 7.91 -19.64 -1.51
CA GLU A 93 7.38 -20.72 -0.67
C GLU A 93 7.97 -22.09 -1.06
N ALA A 94 7.99 -22.40 -2.37
CA ALA A 94 8.59 -23.64 -2.87
C ALA A 94 10.09 -23.76 -2.53
N LEU A 95 10.84 -22.66 -2.61
CA LEU A 95 12.25 -22.62 -2.19
C LEU A 95 12.39 -22.92 -0.69
N ALA A 96 11.54 -22.33 0.15
CA ALA A 96 11.54 -22.56 1.60
C ALA A 96 11.21 -24.02 1.96
N GLU A 97 10.21 -24.61 1.29
CA GLU A 97 9.88 -26.03 1.46
C GLU A 97 11.04 -26.95 1.07
N GLY A 98 11.74 -26.62 -0.02
CA GLY A 98 12.94 -27.34 -0.48
C GLY A 98 14.01 -27.44 0.62
N LEU A 99 14.24 -26.36 1.38
CA LEU A 99 15.19 -26.34 2.49
C LEU A 99 14.78 -27.28 3.63
N VAL A 100 13.48 -27.40 3.93
CA VAL A 100 12.98 -28.33 4.95
C VAL A 100 13.19 -29.78 4.49
N ARG A 101 12.86 -30.07 3.23
CA ARG A 101 13.01 -31.41 2.63
C ARG A 101 14.49 -31.83 2.55
N GLY A 102 15.38 -30.92 2.15
CA GLY A 102 16.83 -31.16 2.09
C GLY A 102 17.44 -31.46 3.46
N ARG A 103 17.09 -30.68 4.49
CA ARG A 103 17.55 -30.91 5.88
C ARG A 103 17.12 -32.27 6.43
N ARG A 104 15.89 -32.72 6.11
CA ARG A 104 15.39 -34.05 6.50
C ARG A 104 16.21 -35.17 5.87
N ARG A 105 16.54 -35.07 4.58
CA ARG A 105 17.38 -36.06 3.87
C ARG A 105 18.80 -36.15 4.45
N ALA A 106 19.42 -35.00 4.74
CA ALA A 106 20.77 -34.97 5.30
C ALA A 106 20.88 -35.62 6.70
N LYS A 107 19.85 -35.46 7.56
CA LYS A 107 19.81 -36.09 8.89
C LYS A 107 19.62 -37.60 8.86
N ALA A 108 18.90 -38.12 7.86
CA ALA A 108 18.69 -39.56 7.69
C ALA A 108 19.97 -40.29 7.25
N GLY A 109 20.77 -39.68 6.38
CA GLY A 109 22.03 -40.27 5.90
C GLY A 109 23.18 -40.28 6.92
N LYS A 110 23.13 -39.45 7.97
CA LYS A 110 24.19 -39.38 9.01
C LYS A 110 23.98 -40.35 10.19
N ARG A 111 22.88 -41.12 10.18
CA ARG A 111 22.50 -42.07 11.24
C ARG A 111 22.60 -43.55 10.80
N GLY A 112 23.14 -43.79 9.60
CA GLY A 112 23.42 -45.13 9.06
C GLY A 112 24.92 -45.39 9.00
#